data_AF-A0A800F810-F1
#
_entry.id   AF-A0A800F810-F1
#
_cell.length_a   1.000
_cell.length_b   1.000
_cell.length_c   1.000
_cell.angle_alpha   90.00
_cell.angle_beta   90.00
_cell.angle_gamma   90.00
#
_symmetry.space_group_name_H-M   'P 1'
#
loop_
_entity.id
_entity.type
_entity.pdbx_description
1 polymer ?
#
loop_
_entity_poly.entity_id
_entity_poly.type
_entity_poly.pdbx_seq_one_letter_code
_entity_poly.pdbx_strand_id
1 'polypeptide(L)'
;RHRHTTPSEMVEFKFHCAMPMFVARQWIRHRTASVNEYSGRYSLMPLLFYMPEREQFALQSAQNHQGRDADASDSLYTEAVERWRRLRESASDGYTWMVAEDVAREIARIDLPLSTYTQWYWKINLHNLLHFLSLRADPHAQWEIQVFAEIIAGMVKRVAPLSYEAWVDYDLVGQPMSRAELEVLSRLLVGGNEGISARDGASLGAEELAEAGLSAREVRELVAKLQAPKRPDFDLDLSKMKSAEEVAKTMSEAVPGSFE
;
A
#
# COMPACT_ATOMS: atom_id res chain seq x y z
N ARG A 1 21.83 1.65 -2.63
CA ARG A 1 23.13 1.28 -2.01
C ARG A 1 23.80 2.39 -1.18
N HIS A 2 24.36 3.46 -1.76
CA HIS A 2 25.15 4.47 -1.01
C HIS A 2 24.36 5.63 -0.40
N ARG A 3 23.02 5.61 -0.50
CA ARG A 3 22.13 6.69 -0.03
C ARG A 3 22.45 8.07 -0.63
N HIS A 4 23.09 8.12 -1.80
CA HIS A 4 23.18 9.33 -2.62
C HIS A 4 21.87 9.49 -3.40
N THR A 5 20.85 10.07 -2.75
CA THR A 5 19.46 10.10 -3.23
C THR A 5 19.11 11.32 -4.07
N THR A 6 19.90 12.40 -3.99
CA THR A 6 19.63 13.68 -4.66
C THR A 6 19.47 13.58 -6.19
N PRO A 7 20.18 12.68 -6.94
CA PRO A 7 19.90 12.53 -8.37
C PRO A 7 18.49 12.00 -8.64
N SER A 8 17.98 11.10 -7.80
CA SER A 8 16.61 10.56 -7.93
C SER A 8 15.54 11.60 -7.62
N GLU A 9 15.85 12.65 -6.86
CA GLU A 9 14.90 13.73 -6.60
C GLU A 9 14.62 14.60 -7.85
N MET A 10 15.45 14.50 -8.89
CA MET A 10 15.28 15.22 -10.15
C MET A 10 14.24 14.60 -11.10
N VAL A 11 13.78 13.38 -10.80
CA VAL A 11 12.69 12.72 -11.55
C VAL A 11 11.39 12.96 -10.79
N GLU A 12 10.42 13.62 -11.42
CA GLU A 12 9.10 13.88 -10.84
C GLU A 12 8.01 13.04 -11.51
N PHE A 13 7.06 12.59 -10.70
CA PHE A 13 5.82 11.97 -11.15
C PHE A 13 4.64 12.83 -10.71
N LYS A 14 3.60 12.87 -11.54
CA LYS A 14 2.31 13.46 -11.19
C LYS A 14 1.21 12.49 -11.58
N PHE A 15 0.45 12.07 -10.59
CA PHE A 15 -0.66 11.13 -10.75
C PHE A 15 -1.99 11.83 -10.55
N HIS A 16 -3.02 11.35 -11.24
CA HIS A 16 -4.41 11.62 -10.90
C HIS A 16 -4.96 10.32 -10.31
N CYS A 17 -5.33 10.34 -9.04
CA CYS A 17 -5.80 9.16 -8.33
C CYS A 17 -7.27 9.33 -7.97
N ALA A 18 -8.07 8.29 -8.18
CA ALA A 18 -9.41 8.15 -7.64
C ALA A 18 -9.42 6.96 -6.66
N MET A 19 -9.78 7.21 -5.40
CA MET A 19 -9.66 6.21 -4.34
C MET A 19 -10.65 6.49 -3.19
N PRO A 20 -10.90 5.51 -2.31
CA PRO A 20 -11.75 5.72 -1.13
C PRO A 20 -11.08 6.65 -0.10
N MET A 21 -11.86 7.45 0.64
CA MET A 21 -11.32 8.39 1.64
C MET A 21 -10.45 7.70 2.70
N PHE A 22 -10.76 6.47 3.13
CA PHE A 22 -9.91 5.75 4.09
C PHE A 22 -8.51 5.41 3.53
N VAL A 23 -8.38 5.19 2.22
CA VAL A 23 -7.08 5.00 1.54
C VAL A 23 -6.36 6.35 1.45
N ALA A 24 -7.06 7.40 1.04
CA ALA A 24 -6.51 8.77 0.97
C ALA A 24 -5.89 9.21 2.31
N ARG A 25 -6.55 8.89 3.44
CA ARG A 25 -6.05 9.22 4.80
C ARG A 25 -4.76 8.51 5.18
N GLN A 26 -4.47 7.33 4.62
CA GLN A 26 -3.18 6.65 4.81
C GLN A 26 -2.11 7.19 3.88
N TRP A 27 -2.50 7.54 2.67
CA TRP A 27 -1.61 8.04 1.62
C TRP A 27 -1.14 9.46 1.92
N ILE A 28 -1.99 10.35 2.44
CA ILE A 28 -1.64 11.74 2.76
C ILE A 28 -0.59 11.88 3.88
N ARG A 29 -0.28 10.80 4.60
CA ARG A 29 0.77 10.77 5.63
C ARG A 29 2.18 10.90 5.04
N HIS A 30 2.32 10.71 3.73
CA HIS A 30 3.55 10.89 2.97
C HIS A 30 3.75 12.37 2.62
N ARG A 31 4.30 13.11 3.58
CA ARG A 31 4.38 14.58 3.60
C ARG A 31 5.32 15.20 2.55
N THR A 32 6.19 14.41 1.93
CA THR A 32 7.18 14.86 0.93
C THR A 32 6.60 14.87 -0.49
N ALA A 33 5.32 15.21 -0.61
CA ALA A 33 4.58 15.28 -1.86
C ALA A 33 3.70 16.53 -1.89
N SER A 34 3.31 16.97 -3.09
CA SER A 34 2.30 18.01 -3.28
C SER A 34 0.97 17.36 -3.64
N VAL A 35 -0.10 17.75 -2.94
CA VAL A 35 -1.43 17.14 -3.11
C VAL A 35 -2.47 18.23 -3.35
N ASN A 36 -3.35 18.01 -4.32
CA ASN A 36 -4.55 18.82 -4.51
C ASN A 36 -5.76 17.88 -4.59
N GLU A 37 -6.57 17.87 -3.54
CA GLU A 37 -7.74 16.99 -3.42
C GLU A 37 -9.04 17.69 -3.81
N TYR A 38 -9.94 16.94 -4.42
CA TYR A 38 -11.32 17.32 -4.65
C TYR A 38 -11.99 17.74 -3.34
N SER A 39 -12.50 18.98 -3.31
CA SER A 39 -13.09 19.54 -2.09
C SER A 39 -14.61 19.43 -2.12
N GLY A 40 -15.16 18.60 -1.23
CA GLY A 40 -16.61 18.55 -1.02
C GLY A 40 -17.22 19.85 -0.49
N ARG A 41 -16.42 20.89 -0.20
CA ARG A 41 -16.91 22.21 0.27
C ARG A 41 -17.41 23.03 -0.90
N TYR A 42 -16.74 22.90 -2.04
CA TYR A 42 -17.01 23.64 -3.25
C TYR A 42 -17.78 22.81 -4.28
N SER A 43 -17.76 21.48 -4.15
CA SER A 43 -18.33 20.58 -5.16
C SER A 43 -19.16 19.47 -4.48
N LEU A 44 -20.11 18.90 -5.22
CA LEU A 44 -20.93 17.79 -4.73
C LEU A 44 -20.09 16.51 -4.68
N MET A 45 -20.25 15.71 -3.63
CA MET A 45 -19.50 14.46 -3.49
C MET A 45 -20.10 13.38 -4.39
N PRO A 46 -19.27 12.57 -5.08
CA PRO A 46 -19.77 11.41 -5.80
C PRO A 46 -20.27 10.38 -4.78
N LEU A 47 -21.49 9.89 -4.96
CA LEU A 47 -22.07 8.78 -4.21
C LEU A 47 -21.56 7.42 -4.71
N LEU A 48 -20.23 7.36 -4.91
CA LEU A 48 -19.50 6.15 -5.29
C LEU A 48 -18.76 5.63 -4.06
N PHE A 49 -18.99 4.36 -3.72
CA PHE A 49 -18.47 3.77 -2.49
C PHE A 49 -17.66 2.51 -2.77
N TYR A 50 -16.52 2.36 -2.10
CA TYR A 50 -15.74 1.12 -2.11
C TYR A 50 -16.54 -0.06 -1.57
N MET A 51 -16.53 -1.16 -2.31
CA MET A 51 -17.05 -2.45 -1.86
C MET A 51 -15.93 -3.48 -2.04
N PRO A 52 -15.46 -4.14 -0.97
CA PRO A 52 -14.46 -5.18 -1.10
C PRO A 52 -15.03 -6.39 -1.86
N GLU A 53 -14.21 -6.95 -2.74
CA GLU A 53 -14.47 -8.27 -3.34
C GLU A 53 -14.45 -9.35 -2.26
N ARG A 54 -15.03 -10.52 -2.56
CA ARG A 54 -15.21 -11.57 -1.58
C ARG A 54 -13.87 -12.05 -1.01
N GLU A 55 -12.87 -12.16 -1.88
CA GLU A 55 -11.52 -12.63 -1.58
C GLU A 55 -10.79 -11.68 -0.63
N GLN A 56 -11.22 -10.42 -0.56
CA GLN A 56 -10.64 -9.39 0.30
C GLN A 56 -11.43 -9.19 1.60
N PHE A 57 -12.56 -9.87 1.76
CA PHE A 57 -13.32 -9.91 3.00
C PHE A 57 -12.78 -11.00 3.91
N ALA A 58 -12.22 -10.60 5.03
CA ALA A 58 -11.51 -11.48 5.93
C ALA A 58 -11.71 -11.07 7.39
N LEU A 59 -11.49 -12.02 8.29
CA LEU A 59 -11.60 -11.80 9.73
C LEU A 59 -10.35 -11.07 10.24
N GLN A 60 -10.44 -10.47 11.43
CA GLN A 60 -9.28 -9.86 12.07
C GLN A 60 -8.25 -10.93 12.43
N SER A 61 -6.98 -10.69 12.11
CA SER A 61 -5.94 -11.66 12.46
C SER A 61 -5.69 -11.75 13.96
N ALA A 62 -5.58 -12.97 14.49
CA ALA A 62 -5.33 -13.24 15.91
C ALA A 62 -3.89 -12.94 16.34
N GLN A 63 -2.93 -12.98 15.40
CA GLN A 63 -1.50 -12.76 15.67
C GLN A 63 -1.04 -11.38 15.24
N ASN A 64 -1.64 -10.82 14.19
CA ASN A 64 -1.32 -9.50 13.68
C ASN A 64 -2.53 -8.58 13.80
N HIS A 65 -2.51 -7.66 14.77
CA HIS A 65 -3.61 -6.69 14.93
C HIS A 65 -3.81 -5.75 13.73
N GLN A 66 -2.88 -5.72 12.77
CA GLN A 66 -3.00 -4.96 11.52
C GLN A 66 -3.36 -5.84 10.31
N GLY A 67 -3.44 -7.17 10.50
CA GLY A 67 -3.64 -8.16 9.45
C GLY A 67 -5.05 -8.76 9.41
N ARG A 68 -5.27 -9.59 8.38
CA ARG A 68 -6.52 -10.29 8.07
C ARG A 68 -6.28 -11.82 8.07
N ASP A 69 -7.21 -12.59 8.62
CA ASP A 69 -7.24 -14.07 8.56
C ASP A 69 -8.35 -14.55 7.61
N ALA A 70 -8.05 -15.54 6.76
CA ALA A 70 -8.80 -15.86 5.53
C ALA A 70 -10.11 -16.68 5.70
N ASP A 71 -10.75 -16.66 6.86
CA ASP A 71 -11.81 -17.63 7.21
C ASP A 71 -13.23 -17.03 7.33
N ALA A 72 -13.52 -15.94 6.62
CA ALA A 72 -14.86 -15.35 6.65
C ALA A 72 -15.87 -16.16 5.80
N SER A 73 -17.00 -16.55 6.39
CA SER A 73 -18.03 -17.33 5.70
C SER A 73 -18.78 -16.54 4.62
N ASP A 74 -19.33 -17.26 3.64
CA ASP A 74 -20.16 -16.69 2.55
C ASP A 74 -21.37 -15.95 3.10
N SER A 75 -22.05 -16.56 4.06
CA SER A 75 -23.21 -15.97 4.73
C SER A 75 -22.86 -14.64 5.40
N LEU A 76 -21.71 -14.56 6.06
CA LEU A 76 -21.26 -13.34 6.74
C LEU A 76 -20.92 -12.25 5.71
N TYR A 77 -20.26 -12.60 4.61
CA TYR A 77 -19.98 -11.64 3.54
C TYR A 77 -21.28 -11.10 2.92
N THR A 78 -22.22 -11.97 2.58
CA THR A 78 -23.52 -11.56 2.04
C THR A 78 -24.26 -10.63 3.01
N GLU A 79 -24.25 -10.94 4.30
CA GLU A 79 -24.86 -10.08 5.32
C GLU A 79 -24.15 -8.73 5.44
N ALA A 80 -22.80 -8.71 5.41
CA ALA A 80 -22.01 -7.49 5.45
C ALA A 80 -22.30 -6.58 4.25
N VAL A 81 -22.36 -7.14 3.04
CA VAL A 81 -22.74 -6.43 1.81
C VAL A 81 -24.12 -5.79 1.95
N GLU A 82 -25.09 -6.53 2.47
CA GLU A 82 -26.46 -6.02 2.65
C GLU A 82 -26.53 -4.90 3.70
N ARG A 83 -25.79 -5.04 4.81
CA ARG A 83 -25.67 -3.98 5.82
C ARG A 83 -25.01 -2.72 5.26
N TRP A 84 -23.95 -2.87 4.46
CA TRP A 84 -23.28 -1.74 3.81
C TRP A 84 -24.17 -1.05 2.77
N ARG A 85 -24.94 -1.79 1.97
CA ARG A 85 -25.89 -1.22 1.01
C ARG A 85 -26.91 -0.33 1.70
N ARG A 86 -27.62 -0.88 2.69
CA ARG A 86 -28.63 -0.12 3.46
C ARG A 86 -28.07 1.14 4.12
N LEU A 87 -26.87 1.07 4.70
CA LEU A 87 -26.22 2.24 5.31
C LEU A 87 -25.90 3.31 4.25
N ARG A 88 -25.38 2.90 3.10
CA ARG A 88 -24.98 3.81 2.02
C ARG A 88 -26.17 4.43 1.32
N GLU A 89 -27.25 3.67 1.13
CA GLU A 89 -28.54 4.19 0.64
C GLU A 89 -29.07 5.26 1.58
N SER A 90 -29.17 4.98 2.88
CA SER A 90 -29.63 5.98 3.86
C SER A 90 -28.74 7.23 3.92
N ALA A 91 -27.42 7.08 3.85
CA ALA A 91 -26.49 8.22 3.82
C ALA A 91 -26.61 9.03 2.51
N SER A 92 -26.83 8.34 1.39
CA SER A 92 -27.03 8.96 0.07
C SER A 92 -28.33 9.75 0.00
N ASP A 93 -29.42 9.18 0.52
CA ASP A 93 -30.73 9.84 0.60
C ASP A 93 -30.66 11.08 1.49
N GLY A 94 -30.05 10.96 2.67
CA GLY A 94 -29.86 12.08 3.58
C GLY A 94 -29.00 13.20 2.98
N TYR A 95 -27.89 12.85 2.31
CA TYR A 95 -27.06 13.82 1.61
C TYR A 95 -27.82 14.52 0.49
N THR A 96 -28.50 13.77 -0.36
CA THR A 96 -29.24 14.30 -1.51
C THR A 96 -30.38 15.20 -1.08
N TRP A 97 -31.13 14.80 -0.04
CA TRP A 97 -32.18 15.63 0.56
C TRP A 97 -31.61 16.93 1.11
N MET A 98 -30.53 16.89 1.91
CA MET A 98 -29.89 18.11 2.42
C MET A 98 -29.41 19.05 1.31
N VAL A 99 -28.85 18.48 0.23
CA VAL A 99 -28.45 19.26 -0.96
C VAL A 99 -29.65 19.92 -1.64
N ALA A 100 -30.79 19.22 -1.74
CA ALA A 100 -32.02 19.76 -2.31
C ALA A 100 -32.66 20.86 -1.44
N GLU A 101 -32.42 20.85 -0.13
CA GLU A 101 -32.85 21.88 0.83
C GLU A 101 -31.83 23.04 0.97
N ASP A 102 -30.89 23.18 0.03
CA ASP A 102 -29.84 24.21 0.03
C ASP A 102 -28.95 24.24 1.30
N VAL A 103 -28.83 23.12 2.01
CA VAL A 103 -27.90 23.00 3.14
C VAL A 103 -26.47 23.14 2.62
N ALA A 104 -25.63 23.89 3.36
CA ALA A 104 -24.24 24.07 3.00
C ALA A 104 -23.53 22.73 2.75
N ARG A 105 -22.86 22.60 1.59
CA ARG A 105 -22.22 21.34 1.15
C ARG A 105 -21.24 20.75 2.16
N GLU A 106 -20.60 21.61 2.96
CA GLU A 106 -19.69 21.17 4.02
C GLU A 106 -20.36 20.54 5.24
N ILE A 107 -21.61 20.87 5.48
CA ILE A 107 -22.45 20.25 6.50
C ILE A 107 -23.15 19.02 5.92
N ALA A 108 -23.71 19.11 4.71
CA ALA A 108 -24.44 18.00 4.11
C ALA A 108 -23.61 16.71 4.00
N ARG A 109 -22.30 16.82 3.72
CA ARG A 109 -21.43 15.66 3.47
C ARG A 109 -20.90 14.95 4.73
N ILE A 110 -21.13 15.46 5.94
CA ILE A 110 -20.38 15.02 7.14
C ILE A 110 -20.61 13.54 7.49
N ASP A 111 -21.79 13.01 7.15
CA ASP A 111 -22.16 11.62 7.42
C ASP A 111 -21.86 10.67 6.25
N LEU A 112 -21.27 11.16 5.15
CA LEU A 112 -20.81 10.28 4.08
C LEU A 112 -19.72 9.34 4.62
N PRO A 113 -19.83 8.02 4.40
CA PRO A 113 -18.93 7.05 4.99
C PRO A 113 -17.52 7.16 4.40
N LEU A 114 -16.51 6.71 5.16
CA LEU A 114 -15.11 6.69 4.71
C LEU A 114 -14.86 5.88 3.42
N SER A 115 -15.80 5.01 3.03
CA SER A 115 -15.75 4.28 1.77
C SER A 115 -16.05 5.14 0.54
N THR A 116 -16.55 6.37 0.71
CA THR A 116 -16.82 7.30 -0.40
C THR A 116 -15.53 7.59 -1.17
N TYR A 117 -15.60 7.59 -2.49
CA TYR A 117 -14.48 7.92 -3.35
C TYR A 117 -14.20 9.43 -3.34
N THR A 118 -12.91 9.76 -3.38
CA THR A 118 -12.36 11.10 -3.61
C THR A 118 -11.38 11.04 -4.78
N GLN A 119 -10.94 12.19 -5.25
CA GLN A 119 -9.88 12.30 -6.25
C GLN A 119 -8.84 13.32 -5.85
N TRP A 120 -7.60 13.10 -6.27
CA TRP A 120 -6.58 14.14 -6.16
C TRP A 120 -5.56 14.11 -7.29
N TYR A 121 -4.88 15.24 -7.47
CA TYR A 121 -3.57 15.25 -8.09
C TYR A 121 -2.51 15.05 -7.02
N TRP A 122 -1.59 14.12 -7.26
CA TRP A 122 -0.49 13.79 -6.35
C TRP A 122 0.84 13.88 -7.09
N LYS A 123 1.69 14.85 -6.71
CA LYS A 123 3.01 15.06 -7.29
C LYS A 123 4.10 14.69 -6.28
N ILE A 124 5.06 13.88 -6.70
CA ILE A 124 6.14 13.38 -5.85
C ILE A 124 7.41 13.12 -6.68
N ASN A 125 8.59 13.33 -6.09
CA ASN A 125 9.84 12.95 -6.74
C ASN A 125 10.16 11.45 -6.56
N LEU A 126 11.02 10.89 -7.41
CA LEU A 126 11.28 9.45 -7.42
C LEU A 126 11.87 8.95 -6.11
N HIS A 127 12.78 9.69 -5.45
CA HIS A 127 13.31 9.27 -4.14
C HIS A 127 12.19 9.05 -3.11
N ASN A 128 11.30 10.02 -2.95
CA ASN A 128 10.19 9.94 -2.01
C ASN A 128 9.13 8.94 -2.46
N LEU A 129 8.96 8.75 -3.77
CA LEU A 129 8.07 7.74 -4.32
C LEU A 129 8.56 6.33 -4.00
N LEU A 130 9.85 6.06 -4.15
CA LEU A 130 10.42 4.76 -3.77
C LEU A 130 10.24 4.49 -2.26
N HIS A 131 10.38 5.51 -1.42
CA HIS A 131 10.05 5.40 0.00
C HIS A 131 8.57 5.09 0.25
N PHE A 132 7.66 5.77 -0.45
CA PHE A 132 6.22 5.46 -0.43
C PHE A 132 5.97 3.99 -0.79
N LEU A 133 6.57 3.52 -1.88
CA LEU A 133 6.41 2.14 -2.36
C LEU A 133 6.96 1.12 -1.37
N SER A 134 8.12 1.36 -0.76
CA SER A 134 8.66 0.48 0.30
C SER A 134 7.72 0.31 1.50
N LEU A 135 6.87 1.30 1.78
CA LEU A 135 5.91 1.24 2.89
C LEU A 135 4.52 0.76 2.48
N ARG A 136 4.16 0.86 1.21
CA ARG A 136 2.79 0.63 0.72
C ARG A 136 2.64 -0.56 -0.20
N ALA A 137 3.71 -1.01 -0.87
CA ALA A 137 3.77 -2.31 -1.53
C ALA A 137 4.21 -3.43 -0.56
N ASP A 138 4.36 -3.11 0.74
CA ASP A 138 4.68 -4.09 1.78
C ASP A 138 3.44 -4.94 2.13
N PRO A 139 3.57 -6.26 2.27
CA PRO A 139 2.46 -7.17 2.60
C PRO A 139 1.69 -6.85 3.89
N HIS A 140 2.28 -6.11 4.83
CA HIS A 140 1.62 -5.70 6.08
C HIS A 140 0.83 -4.40 5.93
N ALA A 141 0.98 -3.66 4.82
CA ALA A 141 0.10 -2.54 4.54
C ALA A 141 -1.34 -3.01 4.33
N GLN A 142 -2.31 -2.10 4.40
CA GLN A 142 -3.68 -2.46 4.10
C GLN A 142 -3.81 -2.80 2.60
N TRP A 143 -4.48 -3.90 2.27
CA TRP A 143 -4.63 -4.39 0.89
C TRP A 143 -5.07 -3.29 -0.08
N GLU A 144 -6.04 -2.46 0.30
CA GLU A 144 -6.57 -1.43 -0.60
C GLU A 144 -5.53 -0.37 -1.00
N ILE A 145 -4.55 -0.03 -0.15
CA ILE A 145 -3.46 0.88 -0.55
C ILE A 145 -2.32 0.13 -1.27
N GLN A 146 -2.15 -1.17 -0.99
CA GLN A 146 -1.21 -2.02 -1.72
C GLN A 146 -1.53 -2.05 -3.21
N VAL A 147 -2.80 -2.24 -3.57
CA VAL A 147 -3.22 -2.27 -4.99
C VAL A 147 -2.78 -1.00 -5.74
N PHE A 148 -2.87 0.19 -5.12
CA PHE A 148 -2.36 1.42 -5.72
C PHE A 148 -0.83 1.43 -5.81
N ALA A 149 -0.15 0.99 -4.75
CA ALA A 149 1.31 0.95 -4.71
C ALA A 149 1.89 0.02 -5.78
N GLU A 150 1.30 -1.16 -5.99
CA GLU A 150 1.72 -2.12 -7.02
C GLU A 150 1.59 -1.53 -8.43
N ILE A 151 0.45 -0.90 -8.74
CA ILE A 151 0.25 -0.24 -10.04
C ILE A 151 1.26 0.91 -10.23
N ILE A 152 1.52 1.70 -9.19
CA ILE A 152 2.50 2.79 -9.26
C ILE A 152 3.92 2.23 -9.42
N ALA A 153 4.27 1.13 -8.75
CA ALA A 153 5.56 0.46 -8.91
C ALA A 153 5.77 -0.01 -10.37
N GLY A 154 4.75 -0.58 -11.00
CA GLY A 154 4.80 -0.94 -12.42
C GLY A 154 4.91 0.27 -13.36
N MET A 155 4.33 1.42 -13.01
CA MET A 155 4.56 2.68 -13.73
C MET A 155 6.00 3.17 -13.57
N VAL A 156 6.57 3.09 -12.36
CA VAL A 156 7.98 3.43 -12.10
C VAL A 156 8.92 2.51 -12.88
N LYS A 157 8.63 1.21 -12.96
CA LYS A 157 9.39 0.24 -13.78
C LYS A 157 9.50 0.70 -15.24
N ARG A 158 8.44 1.31 -15.79
CA ARG A 158 8.44 1.81 -17.18
C ARG A 158 9.17 3.14 -17.36
N VAL A 159 9.08 4.05 -16.39
CA VAL A 159 9.66 5.39 -16.51
C VAL A 159 11.14 5.42 -16.09
N ALA A 160 11.51 4.69 -15.05
CA ALA A 160 12.85 4.65 -14.47
C ALA A 160 13.28 3.21 -14.12
N PRO A 161 13.44 2.33 -15.13
CA PRO A 161 13.67 0.88 -14.93
C PRO A 161 14.90 0.58 -14.06
N LEU A 162 16.02 1.28 -14.28
CA LEU A 162 17.25 1.06 -13.49
C LEU A 162 17.08 1.46 -12.02
N SER A 163 16.32 2.52 -11.74
CA SER A 163 16.01 2.93 -10.38
C SER A 163 15.02 1.97 -9.72
N TYR A 164 14.05 1.45 -10.48
CA TYR A 164 13.14 0.41 -10.03
C TYR A 164 13.89 -0.87 -9.65
N GLU A 165 14.78 -1.37 -10.52
CA GLU A 165 15.58 -2.58 -10.24
C GLU A 165 16.42 -2.40 -8.97
N ALA A 166 17.11 -1.26 -8.85
CA ALA A 166 17.90 -0.95 -7.67
C ALA A 166 17.04 -0.84 -6.40
N TRP A 167 15.86 -0.24 -6.48
CA TRP A 167 14.93 -0.17 -5.35
C TRP A 167 14.46 -1.56 -4.92
N VAL A 168 14.07 -2.42 -5.88
CA VAL A 168 13.67 -3.79 -5.57
C VAL A 168 14.80 -4.50 -4.82
N ASP A 169 16.01 -4.47 -5.38
CA ASP A 169 17.13 -5.25 -4.88
C ASP A 169 17.69 -4.74 -3.55
N TYR A 170 17.75 -3.42 -3.36
CA TYR A 170 18.40 -2.82 -2.18
C TYR A 170 17.45 -2.36 -1.08
N ASP A 171 16.21 -1.99 -1.42
CA ASP A 171 15.30 -1.33 -0.49
C ASP A 171 14.03 -2.15 -0.20
N LEU A 172 13.46 -2.84 -1.21
CA LEU A 172 12.23 -3.62 -1.04
C LEU A 172 12.49 -5.03 -0.51
N VAL A 173 13.32 -5.81 -1.21
CA VAL A 173 13.66 -7.19 -0.78
C VAL A 173 14.98 -7.25 -0.01
N GLY A 174 15.77 -6.18 -0.05
CA GLY A 174 16.99 -6.05 0.73
C GLY A 174 16.68 -5.95 2.23
N GLN A 175 17.25 -6.85 3.03
CA GLN A 175 17.08 -6.83 4.48
C GLN A 175 18.38 -6.43 5.19
N PRO A 176 18.35 -5.49 6.15
CA PRO A 176 19.53 -5.16 6.93
C PRO A 176 19.88 -6.31 7.88
N MET A 177 21.17 -6.60 7.99
CA MET A 177 21.72 -7.49 9.00
C MET A 177 22.22 -6.66 10.18
N SER A 178 21.81 -7.03 11.39
CA SER A 178 22.28 -6.47 12.65
C SER A 178 23.75 -6.84 12.89
N ARG A 179 24.39 -6.14 13.83
CA ARG A 179 25.77 -6.47 14.26
C ARG A 179 25.89 -7.94 14.68
N ALA A 180 24.95 -8.44 15.47
CA ALA A 180 24.95 -9.82 15.98
C ALA A 180 24.74 -10.84 14.85
N GLU A 181 23.84 -10.54 13.91
CA GLU A 181 23.62 -11.40 12.72
C GLU A 181 24.88 -11.49 11.85
N LEU A 182 25.58 -10.36 11.64
CA LEU A 182 26.85 -10.32 10.91
C LEU A 182 27.95 -11.10 11.63
N GLU A 183 28.00 -11.02 12.97
CA GLU A 183 28.94 -11.80 13.78
C GLU A 183 28.71 -13.31 13.61
N VAL A 184 27.45 -13.76 13.71
CA VAL A 184 27.05 -15.16 13.49
C VAL A 184 27.46 -15.62 12.09
N LEU A 185 27.16 -14.84 11.06
CA LEU A 185 27.53 -15.17 9.68
C LEU A 185 29.05 -15.25 9.49
N SER A 186 29.84 -14.39 10.14
CA SER A 186 31.31 -14.42 10.06
C SER A 186 31.94 -15.68 10.66
N ARG A 187 31.27 -16.30 11.64
CA ARG A 187 31.68 -17.57 12.29
C ARG A 187 31.34 -18.79 11.43
N LEU A 188 30.40 -18.67 10.49
CA LEU A 188 29.94 -19.74 9.60
C LEU A 188 30.59 -19.68 8.22
N LEU A 189 30.81 -18.47 7.71
CA LEU A 189 31.27 -18.22 6.35
C LEU A 189 32.69 -17.67 6.34
N VAL A 190 33.44 -18.00 5.31
CA VAL A 190 34.72 -17.38 4.97
C VAL A 190 34.63 -16.82 3.56
N GLY A 191 35.02 -15.55 3.41
CA GLY A 191 35.13 -14.89 2.11
C GLY A 191 36.58 -14.77 1.69
N GLY A 192 36.85 -14.92 0.40
CA GLY A 192 38.15 -14.68 -0.23
C GLY A 192 38.00 -13.95 -1.57
N ASN A 193 39.11 -13.72 -2.26
CA ASN A 193 39.12 -12.97 -3.54
C ASN A 193 38.27 -13.62 -4.64
N GLU A 194 38.07 -14.94 -4.59
CA GLU A 194 37.41 -15.72 -5.66
C GLU A 194 36.06 -16.31 -5.24
N GLY A 195 35.60 -16.10 -3.99
CA GLY A 195 34.32 -16.67 -3.56
C GLY A 195 34.03 -16.61 -2.07
N ILE A 196 32.91 -17.22 -1.72
CA ILE A 196 32.43 -17.41 -0.34
C ILE A 196 32.23 -18.91 -0.14
N SER A 197 32.75 -19.46 0.96
CA SER A 197 32.55 -20.86 1.34
C SER A 197 32.11 -20.97 2.80
N ALA A 198 31.49 -22.09 3.16
CA ALA A 198 31.29 -22.44 4.55
C ALA A 198 32.63 -22.79 5.21
N ARG A 199 32.75 -22.54 6.51
CA ARG A 199 33.87 -23.02 7.33
C ARG A 199 33.63 -24.48 7.70
N ASP A 200 34.66 -25.31 7.62
CA ASP A 200 34.55 -26.75 7.85
C ASP A 200 34.00 -27.06 9.25
N GLY A 201 32.93 -27.85 9.30
CA GLY A 201 32.28 -28.28 10.54
C GLY A 201 31.60 -27.15 11.34
N ALA A 202 31.51 -25.93 10.79
CA ALA A 202 30.93 -24.81 11.51
C ALA A 202 29.41 -24.96 11.65
N SER A 203 28.95 -25.02 12.89
CA SER A 203 27.56 -24.96 13.29
C SER A 203 27.48 -24.17 14.59
N LEU A 204 26.41 -23.40 14.77
CA LEU A 204 26.17 -22.63 15.99
C LEU A 204 24.85 -23.10 16.59
N GLY A 205 24.89 -23.51 17.85
CA GLY A 205 23.72 -23.86 18.64
C GLY A 205 23.06 -22.64 19.27
N ALA A 206 22.03 -22.89 20.06
CA ALA A 206 21.28 -21.82 20.73
C ALA A 206 22.15 -21.02 21.71
N GLU A 207 23.13 -21.65 22.35
CA GLU A 207 24.04 -21.02 23.31
C GLU A 207 24.96 -20.02 22.60
N GLU A 208 25.62 -20.42 21.51
CA GLU A 208 26.53 -19.54 20.78
C GLU A 208 25.81 -18.39 20.07
N LEU A 209 24.55 -18.61 19.64
CA LEU A 209 23.69 -17.54 19.11
C LEU A 209 23.32 -16.53 20.21
N ALA A 210 23.04 -17.01 21.43
CA ALA A 210 22.76 -16.14 22.57
C ALA A 210 24.02 -15.35 23.00
N GLU A 211 25.20 -15.97 22.96
CA GLU A 211 26.48 -15.29 23.21
C GLU A 211 26.78 -14.17 22.20
N ALA A 212 26.38 -14.34 20.94
CA ALA A 212 26.45 -13.28 19.92
C ALA A 212 25.45 -12.13 20.18
N GLY A 213 24.51 -12.32 21.11
CA GLY A 213 23.52 -11.33 21.55
C GLY A 213 22.17 -11.45 20.87
N LEU A 214 21.84 -12.57 20.23
CA LEU A 214 20.53 -12.79 19.61
C LEU A 214 19.55 -13.39 20.64
N SER A 215 18.39 -12.76 20.79
CA SER A 215 17.25 -13.37 21.47
C SER A 215 16.62 -14.49 20.63
N ALA A 216 15.81 -15.35 21.25
CA ALA A 216 15.09 -16.41 20.54
C ALA A 216 14.20 -15.89 19.38
N ARG A 217 13.69 -14.65 19.49
CA ARG A 217 12.94 -14.00 18.40
C ARG A 217 13.86 -13.62 17.24
N GLU A 218 14.98 -12.97 17.53
CA GLU A 218 15.94 -12.53 16.51
C GLU A 218 16.63 -13.71 15.82
N VAL A 219 16.82 -14.84 16.52
CA VAL A 219 17.27 -16.09 15.89
C VAL A 219 16.27 -16.55 14.82
N ARG A 220 14.96 -16.53 15.12
CA ARG A 220 13.93 -16.88 14.13
C ARG A 220 13.91 -15.89 12.96
N GLU A 221 14.07 -14.60 13.24
CA GLU A 221 14.17 -13.57 12.20
C GLU A 221 15.38 -13.83 11.30
N LEU A 222 16.58 -14.04 11.86
CA LEU A 222 17.80 -14.37 11.11
C LEU A 222 17.60 -15.60 10.22
N VAL A 223 17.08 -16.70 10.78
CA VAL A 223 16.81 -17.93 10.01
C VAL A 223 15.87 -17.64 8.83
N ALA A 224 14.87 -16.78 9.01
CA ALA A 224 14.02 -16.33 7.92
C ALA A 224 14.77 -15.49 6.88
N LYS A 225 15.70 -14.60 7.30
CA LYS A 225 16.54 -13.81 6.37
C LYS A 225 17.49 -14.65 5.53
N LEU A 226 17.88 -15.84 5.99
CA LEU A 226 18.76 -16.75 5.24
C LEU A 226 18.05 -17.42 4.05
N GLN A 227 16.72 -17.35 3.98
CA GLN A 227 15.97 -17.79 2.81
C GLN A 227 16.02 -16.69 1.74
N ALA A 228 16.35 -17.07 0.50
CA ALA A 228 16.39 -16.12 -0.60
C ALA A 228 15.00 -15.48 -0.79
N PRO A 229 14.87 -14.14 -0.72
CA PRO A 229 13.58 -13.49 -0.88
C PRO A 229 13.10 -13.64 -2.32
N LYS A 230 11.79 -13.85 -2.50
CA LYS A 230 11.19 -13.78 -3.83
C LYS A 230 11.26 -12.33 -4.31
N ARG A 231 11.81 -12.13 -5.50
CA ARG A 231 11.77 -10.83 -6.16
C ARG A 231 10.35 -10.60 -6.70
N PRO A 232 9.61 -9.60 -6.21
CA PRO A 232 8.30 -9.29 -6.76
C PRO A 232 8.47 -8.69 -8.16
N ASP A 233 7.49 -8.94 -9.02
CA ASP A 233 7.37 -8.24 -10.30
C ASP A 233 6.03 -7.52 -10.36
N PHE A 234 6.08 -6.18 -10.40
CA PHE A 234 4.92 -5.31 -10.46
C PHE A 234 4.49 -5.03 -11.90
N ASP A 235 4.46 -6.05 -12.75
CA ASP A 235 4.05 -5.90 -14.15
C ASP A 235 2.58 -5.47 -14.24
N LEU A 236 2.32 -4.43 -15.04
CA LEU A 236 0.93 -3.97 -15.23
C LEU A 236 0.21 -4.89 -16.19
N ASP A 237 -0.84 -5.52 -15.70
CA ASP A 237 -1.84 -6.24 -16.49
C ASP A 237 -2.72 -5.26 -17.26
N LEU A 238 -2.32 -4.97 -18.50
CA LEU A 238 -3.03 -4.03 -19.37
C LEU A 238 -4.43 -4.53 -19.75
N SER A 239 -4.73 -5.83 -19.60
CA SER A 239 -6.06 -6.37 -19.92
C SER A 239 -7.15 -5.92 -18.93
N LYS A 240 -6.73 -5.51 -17.72
CA LYS A 240 -7.61 -4.99 -16.66
C LYS A 240 -7.68 -3.46 -16.63
N MET A 241 -6.92 -2.79 -17.50
CA MET A 241 -6.85 -1.33 -17.52
C MET A 241 -8.17 -0.74 -18.02
N LYS A 242 -8.72 0.20 -17.25
CA LYS A 242 -9.82 1.07 -17.68
C LYS A 242 -9.27 2.38 -18.21
N SER A 243 -9.96 2.98 -19.17
CA SER A 243 -9.54 4.28 -19.71
C SER A 243 -9.76 5.39 -18.67
N ALA A 244 -9.00 6.48 -18.78
CA ALA A 244 -9.19 7.64 -17.90
C ALA A 244 -10.59 8.25 -18.08
N GLU A 245 -11.11 8.23 -19.31
CA GLU A 245 -12.45 8.69 -19.66
C GLU A 245 -13.53 7.84 -19.01
N GLU A 246 -13.39 6.51 -18.99
CA GLU A 246 -14.34 5.60 -18.32
C GLU A 246 -14.40 5.85 -16.82
N VAL A 247 -13.25 6.04 -16.17
CA VAL A 247 -13.17 6.34 -14.74
C VAL A 247 -13.77 7.73 -14.45
N ALA A 248 -13.45 8.72 -15.28
CA ALA A 248 -14.00 10.08 -15.16
C ALA A 248 -15.52 10.08 -15.32
N LYS A 249 -16.04 9.34 -16.30
CA LYS A 249 -17.48 9.16 -16.52
C LYS A 249 -18.16 8.52 -15.30
N THR A 250 -17.62 7.40 -14.80
CA THR A 250 -18.14 6.71 -13.60
C THR A 250 -18.22 7.66 -12.40
N MET A 251 -17.19 8.46 -12.18
CA MET A 251 -17.14 9.42 -11.07
C MET A 251 -18.14 10.57 -11.26
N SER A 252 -18.30 11.06 -12.49
CA SER A 252 -19.26 12.12 -12.82
C SER A 252 -20.71 11.68 -12.64
N GLU A 253 -21.06 10.48 -13.13
CA GLU A 253 -22.41 9.91 -13.04
C GLU A 253 -22.83 9.63 -11.58
N ALA A 254 -21.86 9.45 -10.68
CA ALA A 254 -22.13 9.25 -9.27
C ALA A 254 -22.43 10.55 -8.50
N VAL A 255 -22.23 11.73 -9.10
CA VAL A 255 -22.52 13.01 -8.43
C VAL A 255 -24.02 13.30 -8.48
N PRO A 256 -24.68 13.60 -7.34
CA PRO A 256 -26.10 13.96 -7.32
C PRO A 256 -26.38 15.17 -8.22
N GLY A 257 -27.43 15.10 -9.03
CA GLY A 257 -27.80 16.18 -9.96
C GLY A 257 -26.99 16.21 -11.26
N SER A 258 -26.25 15.16 -11.61
CA SER A 258 -25.59 15.01 -12.93
C SER A 258 -26.54 14.71 -14.10
N PHE A 259 -27.86 14.80 -13.87
CA PHE A 259 -28.90 14.77 -14.90
C PHE A 259 -29.93 15.88 -14.67
N GLU A 260 -29.52 17.12 -14.94
CA GLU A 260 -30.36 18.20 -15.50
C GLU A 260 -29.54 19.00 -16.52
#